data_AF-A0A139D2H4-F1
#
_entry.id   AF-A0A139D2H4-F1
#
_cell.length_a   1.000
_cell.length_b   1.000
_cell.length_c   1.000
_cell.angle_alpha   90.00
_cell.angle_beta   90.00
_cell.angle_gamma   90.00
#
_symmetry.space_group_name_H-M   'P 1'
#
loop_
_entity.id
_entity.type
_entity.pdbx_description
1 polymer ?
#
loop_
_entity_poly.entity_id
_entity_poly.type
_entity_poly.pdbx_seq_one_letter_code
_entity_poly.pdbx_strand_id
1 'polypeptide(L)'
;YEHYFLTIQDIVAFARSRGILCQGRGSAANSAVCYCLGITEVNPANVELLFERFISKDRDEPPDIDVDFEHQRREEVIQYIYQRYGRERAALAATVIRYRPRSAIRDVGKALGFDAALVEQLLDGIDWRDRATNWRQQILDKGLTRNPKVADQFFTLVNTLLGFPRHLSQHVGGFVISAGPLAELVPVENAAMEGRTVIQWDKDDLESLGLMKVDVLALGMLTAIRKALALVSEQKGEPFRIQDIPQEDPATYAMLQQGDSIGVFQVESRAQINMLPRLKPETYYDLVIEVAIVRPGPIQGDMVHPYLRRKHGLEPVDYPNDAVRQVLERTLGVPIFQEQVIKLAMVAAGFSAGEADQLRRAMAAWKSHGDLTPFRDKLIKGMRERGHS
;
A
#
# COMPACT_ATOMS: atom_id res chain seq x y z
N TYR A 1 -19.61 11.06 7.77
CA TYR A 1 -19.27 10.10 6.68
C TYR A 1 -20.05 8.78 6.81
N GLU A 2 -21.22 8.78 7.44
CA GLU A 2 -22.02 7.62 7.81
C GLU A 2 -22.39 6.78 6.57
N HIS A 3 -22.83 7.44 5.50
CA HIS A 3 -23.15 6.79 4.23
C HIS A 3 -21.98 6.01 3.65
N TYR A 4 -20.74 6.50 3.81
CA TYR A 4 -19.56 5.82 3.32
C TYR A 4 -19.31 4.49 4.04
N PHE A 5 -19.36 4.49 5.38
CA PHE A 5 -19.22 3.26 6.17
C PHE A 5 -20.32 2.25 5.86
N LEU A 6 -21.57 2.71 5.71
CA LEU A 6 -22.69 1.84 5.39
C LEU A 6 -22.59 1.25 3.98
N THR A 7 -22.11 2.01 2.99
CA THR A 7 -21.86 1.49 1.64
C THR A 7 -20.79 0.39 1.66
N ILE A 8 -19.67 0.60 2.36
CA ILE A 8 -18.64 -0.44 2.47
C ILE A 8 -19.16 -1.65 3.24
N GLN A 9 -19.87 -1.43 4.34
CA GLN A 9 -20.46 -2.51 5.14
C GLN A 9 -21.45 -3.34 4.32
N ASP A 10 -22.28 -2.72 3.49
CA ASP A 10 -23.22 -3.40 2.58
C ASP A 10 -22.49 -4.33 1.60
N ILE A 11 -21.40 -3.85 1.00
CA ILE A 11 -20.56 -4.63 0.08
C ILE A 11 -19.87 -5.81 0.80
N VAL A 12 -19.33 -5.55 2.00
CA VAL A 12 -18.70 -6.59 2.84
C VAL A 12 -19.72 -7.61 3.31
N ALA A 13 -20.92 -7.18 3.71
CA ALA A 13 -22.01 -8.05 4.12
C ALA A 13 -22.47 -8.96 2.98
N PHE A 14 -22.59 -8.42 1.76
CA PHE A 14 -22.83 -9.22 0.57
C PHE A 14 -21.75 -10.29 0.38
N ALA A 15 -20.47 -9.89 0.39
CA ALA A 15 -19.35 -10.82 0.21
C ALA A 15 -19.41 -11.97 1.23
N ARG A 16 -19.58 -11.65 2.52
CA ARG A 16 -19.72 -12.63 3.60
C ARG A 16 -20.93 -13.54 3.42
N SER A 17 -22.08 -13.01 3.02
CA SER A 17 -23.30 -13.80 2.75
C SER A 17 -23.11 -14.84 1.63
N ARG A 18 -22.16 -14.59 0.72
CA ARG A 18 -21.76 -15.49 -0.37
C ARG A 18 -20.53 -16.34 -0.04
N GLY A 19 -20.04 -16.28 1.21
CA GLY A 19 -18.83 -16.97 1.62
C GLY A 19 -17.57 -16.51 0.87
N ILE A 20 -17.54 -15.25 0.41
CA ILE A 20 -16.37 -14.63 -0.20
C ILE A 20 -15.49 -14.09 0.92
N LEU A 21 -14.24 -14.56 1.00
CA LEU A 21 -13.28 -14.02 1.96
C LEU A 21 -12.93 -12.58 1.58
N CYS A 22 -12.93 -11.70 2.57
CA CYS A 22 -12.56 -10.31 2.41
C CYS A 22 -11.84 -9.78 3.66
N GLN A 23 -11.01 -8.76 3.47
CA GLN A 23 -10.24 -8.14 4.55
C GLN A 23 -10.08 -6.65 4.28
N GLY A 24 -10.58 -5.82 5.20
CA GLY A 24 -10.26 -4.39 5.21
C GLY A 24 -8.79 -4.14 5.56
N ARG A 25 -8.17 -3.17 4.90
CA ARG A 25 -6.76 -2.80 5.11
C ARG A 25 -6.55 -1.29 5.21
N GLY A 26 -5.29 -0.88 5.34
CA GLY A 26 -4.92 0.52 5.49
C GLY A 26 -5.30 1.06 6.86
N SER A 27 -5.60 2.36 6.96
CA SER A 27 -5.98 3.00 8.22
C SER A 27 -7.35 2.57 8.73
N ALA A 28 -8.18 1.93 7.89
CA ALA A 28 -9.47 1.38 8.32
C ALA A 28 -9.34 0.35 9.46
N ALA A 29 -8.22 -0.38 9.53
CA ALA A 29 -7.93 -1.31 10.63
C ALA A 29 -7.79 -0.63 12.00
N ASN A 30 -7.60 0.68 12.03
CA ASN A 30 -7.48 1.47 13.27
C ASN A 30 -8.85 1.88 13.83
N SER A 31 -9.95 1.53 13.15
CA SER A 31 -11.29 2.01 13.48
C SER A 31 -12.10 0.94 14.22
N ALA A 32 -12.51 1.26 15.44
CA ALA A 32 -13.48 0.44 16.17
C ALA A 32 -14.81 0.30 15.43
N VAL A 33 -15.23 1.33 14.67
CA VAL A 33 -16.43 1.27 13.85
C VAL A 33 -16.26 0.26 12.71
N CYS A 34 -15.12 0.25 12.01
CA CYS A 34 -14.86 -0.73 10.95
C CYS A 34 -14.85 -2.16 11.51
N TYR A 35 -14.28 -2.36 12.70
CA TYR A 35 -14.29 -3.65 13.39
C TYR A 35 -15.72 -4.09 13.75
N CYS A 36 -16.50 -3.22 14.40
CA CYS A 36 -17.89 -3.53 14.78
C CYS A 36 -18.82 -3.78 13.58
N LEU A 37 -18.56 -3.13 12.45
CA LEU A 37 -19.30 -3.35 11.20
C LEU A 37 -18.81 -4.58 10.42
N GLY A 38 -17.76 -5.27 10.89
CA GLY A 38 -17.17 -6.44 10.24
C GLY A 38 -16.39 -6.13 8.97
N ILE A 39 -16.04 -4.86 8.73
CA ILE A 39 -15.20 -4.42 7.61
C ILE A 39 -13.75 -4.89 7.83
N THR A 40 -13.29 -4.88 9.08
CA THR A 40 -11.94 -5.32 9.47
C THR A 40 -12.02 -6.38 10.55
N GLU A 41 -11.15 -7.39 10.48
CA GLU A 41 -11.06 -8.47 11.49
C GLU A 41 -10.14 -8.12 12.67
N VAL A 42 -9.38 -7.02 12.58
CA VAL A 42 -8.42 -6.61 13.62
C VAL A 42 -9.14 -5.85 14.73
N ASN A 43 -9.07 -6.37 15.95
CA ASN A 43 -9.56 -5.65 17.13
C ASN A 43 -8.57 -4.50 17.48
N PRO A 44 -8.99 -3.23 17.40
CA PRO A 44 -8.11 -2.09 17.68
C PRO A 44 -7.68 -2.02 19.15
N ALA A 45 -8.32 -2.73 20.08
CA ALA A 45 -7.85 -2.80 21.47
C ALA A 45 -6.53 -3.60 21.63
N ASN A 46 -6.23 -4.50 20.68
CA ASN A 46 -5.04 -5.36 20.74
C ASN A 46 -3.80 -4.70 20.10
N VAL A 47 -3.99 -3.58 19.41
CA VAL A 47 -2.94 -2.90 18.64
C VAL A 47 -3.03 -1.41 18.94
N GLU A 48 -1.94 -0.78 19.41
CA GLU A 48 -1.92 0.66 19.63
C GLU A 48 -1.91 1.41 18.28
N LEU A 49 -3.09 1.61 17.73
CA LEU A 49 -3.29 2.25 16.45
C LEU A 49 -3.76 3.70 16.66
N LEU A 50 -3.18 4.65 15.93
CA LEU A 50 -3.64 6.04 15.94
C LEU A 50 -4.94 6.15 15.11
N PHE A 51 -6.06 6.45 15.77
CA PHE A 51 -7.35 6.64 15.10
C PHE A 51 -7.34 7.89 14.21
N GLU A 52 -6.61 8.92 14.60
CA GLU A 52 -6.45 10.20 13.87
C GLU A 52 -5.85 9.99 12.47
N ARG A 53 -5.14 8.88 12.27
CA ARG A 53 -4.64 8.44 10.95
C ARG A 53 -5.77 8.03 10.01
N PHE A 54 -6.88 7.55 10.55
CA PHE A 54 -8.06 7.18 9.78
C PHE A 54 -8.95 8.40 9.55
N ILE A 55 -9.46 9.01 10.62
CA ILE A 55 -10.30 10.22 10.57
C ILE A 55 -9.75 11.24 11.56
N SER A 56 -9.48 12.47 11.11
CA SER A 56 -9.12 13.59 11.98
C SER A 56 -10.20 14.67 11.90
N LYS A 57 -10.48 15.32 13.04
CA LYS A 57 -11.37 16.49 13.10
C LYS A 57 -10.78 17.74 12.45
N ASP A 58 -9.44 17.80 12.38
CA ASP A 58 -8.71 18.90 11.76
C ASP A 58 -8.54 18.71 10.24
N ARG A 59 -9.08 17.60 9.69
CA ARG A 59 -9.06 17.26 8.27
C ARG A 59 -10.48 17.33 7.71
N ASP A 60 -10.62 17.97 6.55
CA ASP A 60 -11.82 17.85 5.70
C ASP A 60 -11.53 16.91 4.52
N GLU A 61 -11.03 15.71 4.82
CA GLU A 61 -10.69 14.68 3.84
C GLU A 61 -11.49 13.41 4.15
N PRO A 62 -12.17 12.79 3.16
CA PRO A 62 -12.90 11.56 3.39
C PRO A 62 -11.96 10.43 3.81
N PRO A 63 -12.40 9.52 4.71
CA PRO A 63 -11.62 8.32 5.04
C PRO A 63 -11.48 7.42 3.79
N ASP A 64 -10.31 6.82 3.60
CA ASP A 64 -10.08 5.83 2.54
C ASP A 64 -10.19 4.42 3.16
N ILE A 65 -11.25 3.69 2.81
CA ILE A 65 -11.46 2.30 3.24
C ILE A 65 -11.27 1.38 2.05
N ASP A 66 -10.11 0.72 2.03
CA ASP A 66 -9.78 -0.33 1.06
C ASP A 66 -10.22 -1.70 1.58
N VAL A 67 -10.90 -2.48 0.75
CA VAL A 67 -11.24 -3.87 1.07
C VAL A 67 -10.69 -4.80 0.00
N ASP A 68 -9.89 -5.78 0.43
CA ASP A 68 -9.41 -6.87 -0.41
C ASP A 68 -10.44 -8.00 -0.42
N PHE A 69 -10.77 -8.50 -1.60
CA PHE A 69 -11.65 -9.66 -1.82
C PHE A 69 -10.87 -10.78 -2.51
N GLU A 70 -11.40 -12.00 -2.46
CA GLU A 70 -10.89 -13.11 -3.26
C GLU A 70 -10.75 -12.74 -4.74
N HIS A 71 -9.55 -12.90 -5.29
CA HIS A 71 -9.28 -12.58 -6.69
C HIS A 71 -10.24 -13.30 -7.66
N GLN A 72 -10.51 -14.59 -7.44
CA GLN A 72 -11.38 -15.39 -8.32
C GLN A 72 -12.87 -15.05 -8.22
N ARG A 73 -13.31 -14.41 -7.13
CA ARG A 73 -14.72 -14.12 -6.86
C ARG A 73 -15.05 -12.63 -6.79
N ARG A 74 -14.05 -11.77 -7.04
CA ARG A 74 -14.21 -10.32 -7.04
C ARG A 74 -15.29 -9.84 -8.02
N GLU A 75 -15.47 -10.53 -9.14
CA GLU A 75 -16.49 -10.16 -10.12
C GLU A 75 -17.91 -10.21 -9.53
N GLU A 76 -18.20 -11.16 -8.64
CA GLU A 76 -19.50 -11.25 -7.96
C GLU A 76 -19.77 -9.98 -7.14
N VAL A 77 -18.75 -9.43 -6.49
CA VAL A 77 -18.82 -8.20 -5.69
C VAL A 77 -19.02 -6.97 -6.58
N ILE A 78 -18.30 -6.91 -7.71
CA ILE A 78 -18.45 -5.85 -8.71
C ILE A 78 -19.88 -5.83 -9.26
N GLN A 79 -20.41 -6.99 -9.65
CA GLN A 79 -21.76 -7.09 -10.18
C GLN A 79 -22.82 -6.76 -9.14
N TYR A 80 -22.59 -7.13 -7.87
CA TYR A 80 -23.44 -6.70 -6.77
C TYR A 80 -23.52 -5.17 -6.66
N ILE A 81 -22.41 -4.45 -6.76
CA ILE A 81 -22.40 -2.98 -6.72
C ILE A 81 -23.26 -2.41 -7.87
N TYR A 82 -23.10 -2.91 -9.09
CA TYR A 82 -23.92 -2.49 -10.22
C TYR A 82 -25.41 -2.78 -10.03
N GLN A 83 -25.76 -3.92 -9.46
CA GLN A 83 -27.16 -4.29 -9.19
C GLN A 83 -27.76 -3.45 -8.06
N ARG A 84 -26.99 -3.20 -7.00
CA ARG A 84 -27.43 -2.53 -5.78
C ARG A 84 -27.58 -1.02 -5.96
N TYR A 85 -26.62 -0.40 -6.64
CA TYR A 85 -26.54 1.05 -6.81
C TYR A 85 -26.99 1.51 -8.21
N GLY A 86 -27.03 0.60 -9.19
CA GLY A 86 -27.44 0.86 -10.57
C GLY A 86 -26.26 1.27 -11.45
N ARG A 87 -26.20 0.73 -12.67
CA ARG A 87 -25.14 1.03 -13.67
C ARG A 87 -25.11 2.49 -14.13
N GLU A 88 -26.21 3.21 -13.94
CA GLU A 88 -26.29 4.64 -14.23
C GLU A 88 -25.58 5.49 -13.17
N ARG A 89 -25.37 4.95 -11.96
CA ARG A 89 -24.80 5.67 -10.80
C ARG A 89 -23.48 5.09 -10.30
N ALA A 90 -23.11 3.91 -10.77
CA ALA A 90 -21.87 3.25 -10.42
C ALA A 90 -21.08 2.92 -11.69
N ALA A 91 -19.77 3.17 -11.66
CA ALA A 91 -18.85 2.84 -12.74
C ALA A 91 -17.43 2.67 -12.20
N LEU A 92 -16.58 2.01 -12.97
CA LEU A 92 -15.14 1.99 -12.72
C LEU A 92 -14.51 3.33 -13.09
N ALA A 93 -13.54 3.78 -12.30
CA ALA A 93 -12.66 4.88 -12.67
C ALA A 93 -11.71 4.45 -13.81
N ALA A 94 -11.23 5.41 -14.59
CA ALA A 94 -10.14 5.19 -15.52
C ALA A 94 -8.78 5.17 -14.80
N THR A 95 -7.77 4.75 -15.54
CA THR A 95 -6.37 4.94 -15.20
C THR A 95 -5.66 5.50 -16.42
N VAL A 96 -5.14 6.72 -16.31
CA VAL A 96 -4.39 7.35 -17.38
C VAL A 96 -3.00 6.72 -17.45
N ILE A 97 -2.78 5.86 -18.44
CA ILE A 97 -1.45 5.28 -18.66
C ILE A 97 -0.59 6.30 -19.38
N ARG A 98 0.48 6.75 -18.71
CA ARG A 98 1.48 7.66 -19.26
C ARG A 98 2.70 6.92 -19.75
N TYR A 99 3.38 7.49 -20.73
CA TYR A 99 4.67 7.00 -21.21
C TYR A 99 5.72 7.02 -20.10
N ARG A 100 6.19 5.83 -19.73
CA ARG A 100 7.39 5.60 -18.92
C ARG A 100 8.59 5.30 -19.81
N PRO A 101 9.83 5.37 -19.31
CA PRO A 101 11.01 5.23 -20.16
C PRO A 101 11.02 3.96 -21.02
N ARG A 102 10.67 2.80 -20.47
CA ARG A 102 10.62 1.55 -21.27
C ARG A 102 9.62 1.63 -22.43
N SER A 103 8.40 2.11 -22.17
CA SER A 103 7.37 2.25 -23.22
C SER A 103 7.72 3.33 -24.25
N ALA A 104 8.34 4.44 -23.82
CA ALA A 104 8.74 5.52 -24.71
C ALA A 104 9.86 5.07 -25.66
N ILE A 105 10.91 4.44 -25.13
CA ILE A 105 12.00 3.84 -25.91
C ILE A 105 11.46 2.84 -26.93
N ARG A 106 10.53 1.97 -26.51
CA ARG A 106 9.95 0.95 -27.39
C ARG A 106 9.14 1.53 -28.54
N ASP A 107 8.20 2.42 -28.25
CA ASP A 107 7.31 2.99 -29.27
C ASP A 107 8.07 3.94 -30.21
N VAL A 108 9.04 4.73 -29.71
CA VAL A 108 9.91 5.58 -30.53
C VAL A 108 10.83 4.75 -31.39
N GLY A 109 11.45 3.71 -30.84
CA GLY A 109 12.36 2.86 -31.59
C GLY A 109 11.65 2.16 -32.75
N LYS A 110 10.43 1.66 -32.50
CA LYS A 110 9.56 1.12 -33.55
C LYS A 110 9.21 2.17 -34.60
N ALA A 111 8.87 3.40 -34.20
CA ALA A 111 8.49 4.47 -35.12
C ALA A 111 9.65 4.94 -36.02
N LEU A 112 10.89 4.89 -35.51
CA LEU A 112 12.10 5.20 -36.29
C LEU A 112 12.60 4.01 -37.15
N GLY A 113 11.91 2.87 -37.10
CA GLY A 113 12.24 1.70 -37.90
C GLY A 113 13.40 0.86 -37.35
N PHE A 114 13.72 0.96 -36.05
CA PHE A 114 14.68 0.05 -35.45
C PHE A 114 14.12 -1.37 -35.33
N ASP A 115 15.01 -2.35 -35.46
CA ASP A 115 14.69 -3.75 -35.26
C ASP A 115 14.22 -4.02 -33.82
N ALA A 116 13.23 -4.90 -33.66
CA ALA A 116 12.65 -5.19 -32.36
C ALA A 116 13.65 -5.85 -31.39
N ALA A 117 14.57 -6.68 -31.89
CA ALA A 117 15.60 -7.29 -31.05
C ALA A 117 16.60 -6.23 -30.57
N LEU A 118 16.95 -5.25 -31.41
CA LEU A 118 17.76 -4.11 -30.99
C LEU A 118 17.05 -3.31 -29.89
N VAL A 119 15.76 -2.99 -30.06
CA VAL A 119 15.00 -2.23 -29.05
C VAL A 119 14.96 -2.95 -27.71
N GLU A 120 14.74 -4.27 -27.68
CA GLU A 120 14.76 -5.04 -26.43
C GLU A 120 16.17 -5.13 -25.82
N GLN A 121 17.23 -5.25 -26.64
CA GLN A 121 18.62 -5.17 -26.17
C GLN A 121 18.92 -3.82 -25.51
N LEU A 122 18.44 -2.71 -26.09
CA LEU A 122 18.64 -1.37 -25.51
C LEU A 122 17.97 -1.26 -24.13
N LEU A 123 16.78 -1.83 -23.99
CA LEU A 123 15.99 -1.83 -22.75
C LEU A 123 16.55 -2.71 -21.65
N ASP A 124 17.26 -3.79 -22.01
CA ASP A 124 17.80 -4.73 -21.04
C ASP A 124 18.98 -4.12 -20.27
N GLY A 125 18.97 -4.18 -18.94
CA GLY A 125 20.08 -3.66 -18.13
C GLY A 125 20.30 -2.14 -18.16
N ILE A 126 19.28 -1.32 -18.47
CA ILE A 126 19.37 0.12 -18.16
C ILE A 126 19.28 0.30 -16.64
N ASP A 127 20.36 0.78 -16.03
CA ASP A 127 20.34 1.18 -14.63
C ASP A 127 19.89 2.65 -14.51
N TRP A 128 18.60 2.82 -14.22
CA TRP A 128 18.00 4.13 -13.96
C TRP A 128 18.49 4.79 -12.66
N ARG A 129 19.19 4.05 -11.79
CA ARG A 129 19.72 4.53 -10.52
C ARG A 129 21.19 4.91 -10.59
N ASP A 130 21.88 4.56 -11.68
CA ASP A 130 23.27 4.96 -11.90
C ASP A 130 23.35 6.49 -12.02
N ARG A 131 24.08 7.10 -11.08
CA ARG A 131 24.34 8.55 -11.06
C ARG A 131 25.57 8.94 -11.87
N ALA A 132 26.46 7.99 -12.16
CA ALA A 132 27.67 8.20 -12.93
C ALA A 132 27.40 8.17 -14.43
N THR A 133 26.59 7.21 -14.89
CA THR A 133 26.27 7.05 -16.32
C THR A 133 24.81 7.33 -16.59
N ASN A 134 24.52 8.46 -17.25
CA ASN A 134 23.16 8.76 -17.70
C ASN A 134 22.64 7.65 -18.64
N TRP A 135 21.37 7.26 -18.50
CA TRP A 135 20.68 6.30 -19.37
C TRP A 135 20.87 6.57 -20.87
N ARG A 136 21.02 7.84 -21.28
CA ARG A 136 21.37 8.21 -22.66
C ARG A 136 22.68 7.58 -23.10
N GLN A 137 23.71 7.69 -22.28
CA GLN A 137 25.03 7.11 -22.56
C GLN A 137 24.96 5.59 -22.54
N GLN A 138 24.26 4.99 -21.56
CA GLN A 138 24.06 3.54 -21.50
C GLN A 138 23.39 2.98 -22.77
N ILE A 139 22.45 3.72 -23.39
CA ILE A 139 21.82 3.32 -24.67
C ILE A 139 22.79 3.50 -25.85
N LEU A 140 23.58 4.57 -25.87
CA LEU A 140 24.59 4.78 -26.91
C LEU A 140 25.67 3.69 -26.90
N ASP A 141 26.13 3.29 -25.71
CA ASP A 141 27.15 2.26 -25.52
C ASP A 141 26.68 0.88 -26.02
N LYS A 142 25.36 0.64 -26.01
CA LYS A 142 24.74 -0.58 -26.56
C LYS A 142 24.56 -0.55 -28.08
N GLY A 143 24.96 0.53 -28.74
CA GLY A 143 24.97 0.61 -30.20
C GLY A 143 23.60 0.91 -30.83
N LEU A 144 22.88 1.91 -30.31
CA LEU A 144 21.61 2.40 -30.89
C LEU A 144 21.70 2.63 -32.41
N THR A 145 22.68 3.42 -32.86
CA THR A 145 22.92 3.70 -34.29
C THR A 145 24.29 4.38 -34.47
N ARG A 146 24.86 4.25 -35.67
CA ARG A 146 26.08 4.97 -36.07
C ARG A 146 25.79 6.38 -36.62
N ASN A 147 24.53 6.72 -36.87
CA ASN A 147 24.14 8.03 -37.39
C ASN A 147 23.77 8.98 -36.23
N PRO A 148 24.59 10.00 -35.92
CA PRO A 148 24.35 10.89 -34.79
C PRO A 148 23.00 11.61 -34.85
N LYS A 149 22.53 11.97 -36.06
CA LYS A 149 21.25 12.65 -36.24
C LYS A 149 20.07 11.76 -35.84
N VAL A 150 20.13 10.47 -36.18
CA VAL A 150 19.09 9.50 -35.81
C VAL A 150 19.12 9.24 -34.30
N ALA A 151 20.31 9.19 -33.69
CA ALA A 151 20.44 9.07 -32.23
C ALA A 151 19.84 10.29 -31.51
N ASP A 152 20.17 11.51 -31.94
CA ASP A 152 19.61 12.75 -31.37
C ASP A 152 18.09 12.81 -31.54
N GLN A 153 17.57 12.43 -32.71
CA GLN A 153 16.13 12.36 -32.96
C GLN A 153 15.47 11.35 -32.03
N PHE A 154 16.06 10.16 -31.85
CA PHE A 154 15.56 9.15 -30.92
C PHE A 154 15.44 9.69 -29.49
N PHE A 155 16.51 10.28 -28.94
CA PHE A 155 16.48 10.79 -27.57
C PHE A 155 15.52 11.98 -27.41
N THR A 156 15.44 12.85 -28.42
CA THR A 156 14.49 13.97 -28.43
C THR A 156 13.06 13.46 -28.35
N LEU A 157 12.68 12.51 -29.23
CA LEU A 157 11.34 11.94 -29.25
C LEU A 157 11.02 11.18 -27.97
N VAL A 158 11.96 10.39 -27.43
CA VAL A 158 11.78 9.70 -26.15
C VAL A 158 11.49 10.72 -25.04
N ASN A 159 12.30 11.77 -24.90
CA ASN A 159 12.11 12.79 -23.88
C ASN A 159 10.80 13.56 -24.04
N THR A 160 10.38 13.86 -25.27
CA THR A 160 9.09 14.49 -25.55
C THR A 160 7.91 13.62 -25.13
N LEU A 161 8.02 12.30 -25.27
CA LEU A 161 6.95 11.38 -24.88
C LEU A 161 6.91 11.11 -23.38
N LEU A 162 8.01 11.25 -22.63
CA LEU A 162 8.02 10.94 -21.19
C LEU A 162 6.93 11.72 -20.44
N GLY A 163 6.06 11.00 -19.73
CA GLY A 163 4.94 11.57 -18.98
C GLY A 163 3.70 11.92 -19.82
N PHE A 164 3.79 11.85 -21.15
CA PHE A 164 2.66 12.10 -22.05
C PHE A 164 1.60 10.99 -21.89
N PRO A 165 0.29 11.32 -21.89
CA PRO A 165 -0.78 10.32 -21.87
C PRO A 165 -0.72 9.42 -23.10
N ARG A 166 -0.79 8.10 -22.91
CA ARG A 166 -0.73 7.09 -23.97
C ARG A 166 -2.12 6.54 -24.30
N HIS A 167 -2.87 6.14 -23.29
CA HIS A 167 -4.24 5.61 -23.41
C HIS A 167 -4.91 5.57 -22.04
N LEU A 168 -6.24 5.46 -22.04
CA LEU A 168 -7.01 5.13 -20.85
C LEU A 168 -7.05 3.61 -20.67
N SER A 169 -6.90 3.18 -19.42
CA SER A 169 -7.15 1.81 -18.97
C SER A 169 -8.22 1.83 -17.88
N GLN A 170 -8.72 0.66 -17.49
CA GLN A 170 -9.67 0.54 -16.37
C GLN A 170 -8.90 0.47 -15.05
N HIS A 171 -9.37 1.20 -14.03
CA HIS A 171 -8.84 1.05 -12.68
C HIS A 171 -9.13 -0.37 -12.17
N VAL A 172 -8.13 -0.97 -11.50
CA VAL A 172 -8.19 -2.40 -11.14
C VAL A 172 -9.25 -2.73 -10.11
N GLY A 173 -9.81 -1.74 -9.40
CA GLY A 173 -10.88 -1.95 -8.43
C GLY A 173 -11.62 -0.69 -7.98
N GLY A 174 -11.36 0.46 -8.61
CA GLY A 174 -11.83 1.75 -8.11
C GLY A 174 -13.20 2.05 -8.69
N PHE A 175 -14.21 2.06 -7.85
CA PHE A 175 -15.57 2.43 -8.19
C PHE A 175 -15.84 3.86 -7.77
N VAL A 176 -16.55 4.58 -8.63
CA VAL A 176 -17.30 5.76 -8.22
C VAL A 176 -18.75 5.37 -8.00
N ILE A 177 -19.37 5.91 -6.94
CA ILE A 177 -20.80 5.80 -6.70
C ILE A 177 -21.35 7.20 -6.50
N SER A 178 -22.28 7.62 -7.36
CA SER A 178 -22.91 8.94 -7.34
C SER A 178 -24.36 8.88 -6.84
N ALA A 179 -24.87 10.00 -6.34
CA ALA A 179 -26.27 10.12 -5.93
C ALA A 179 -27.23 10.15 -7.15
N GLY A 180 -26.83 10.87 -8.20
CA GLY A 180 -27.54 10.98 -9.49
C GLY A 180 -26.81 10.27 -10.63
N PRO A 181 -27.34 10.32 -11.87
CA PRO A 181 -26.73 9.66 -13.02
C PRO A 181 -25.31 10.18 -13.33
N LEU A 182 -24.36 9.26 -13.49
CA LEU A 182 -22.97 9.59 -13.83
C LEU A 182 -22.85 10.30 -15.17
N ALA A 183 -23.73 9.99 -16.12
CA ALA A 183 -23.73 10.58 -17.46
C ALA A 183 -24.00 12.10 -17.47
N GLU A 184 -24.56 12.65 -16.39
CA GLU A 184 -24.72 14.10 -16.23
C GLU A 184 -23.40 14.79 -15.81
N LEU A 185 -22.43 14.01 -15.31
CA LEU A 185 -21.15 14.49 -14.81
C LEU A 185 -20.00 14.21 -15.77
N VAL A 186 -19.94 12.98 -16.31
CA VAL A 186 -18.84 12.47 -17.12
C VAL A 186 -19.34 11.42 -18.13
N PRO A 187 -18.78 11.37 -19.35
CA PRO A 187 -19.09 10.29 -20.29
C PRO A 187 -18.84 8.91 -19.67
N VAL A 188 -19.82 8.02 -19.83
CA VAL A 188 -19.77 6.64 -19.37
C VAL A 188 -19.64 5.73 -20.60
N GLU A 189 -18.65 4.85 -20.57
CA GLU A 189 -18.38 3.90 -21.65
C GLU A 189 -18.57 2.46 -21.13
N ASN A 190 -18.90 1.54 -22.03
CA ASN A 190 -18.84 0.11 -21.68
C ASN A 190 -17.37 -0.30 -21.56
N ALA A 191 -17.06 -1.01 -20.47
CA ALA A 191 -15.73 -1.59 -20.31
C ALA A 191 -15.56 -2.81 -21.25
N ALA A 192 -14.31 -3.23 -21.47
CA ALA A 192 -14.00 -4.40 -22.30
C ALA A 192 -14.61 -5.71 -21.75
N MET A 193 -14.82 -5.80 -20.44
CA MET A 193 -15.53 -6.91 -19.81
C MET A 193 -17.03 -6.63 -19.83
N GLU A 194 -17.80 -7.64 -20.25
CA GLU A 194 -19.25 -7.57 -20.30
C GLU A 194 -19.85 -7.19 -18.95
N GLY A 195 -20.89 -6.36 -18.97
CA GLY A 195 -21.59 -5.94 -17.76
C GLY A 195 -20.87 -4.90 -16.92
N ARG A 196 -19.75 -4.32 -17.39
CA ARG A 196 -19.04 -3.24 -16.70
C ARG A 196 -19.14 -1.90 -17.43
N THR A 197 -19.11 -0.82 -16.67
CA THR A 197 -19.00 0.56 -17.17
C THR A 197 -17.75 1.22 -16.60
N VAL A 198 -17.18 2.14 -17.36
CA VAL A 198 -16.01 2.94 -16.98
C VAL A 198 -16.26 4.40 -17.31
N ILE A 199 -15.78 5.30 -16.46
CA ILE A 199 -15.78 6.75 -16.70
C ILE A 199 -14.38 7.22 -17.06
N GLN A 200 -14.27 8.38 -17.71
CA GLN A 200 -12.99 8.88 -18.22
C GLN A 200 -12.08 9.50 -17.15
N TRP A 201 -12.60 9.77 -15.95
CA TRP A 201 -11.86 10.34 -14.84
C TRP A 201 -11.02 9.29 -14.11
N ASP A 202 -9.81 9.69 -13.72
CA ASP A 202 -8.94 8.89 -12.87
C ASP A 202 -9.13 9.18 -11.38
N LYS A 203 -8.27 8.61 -10.54
CA LYS A 203 -8.35 8.78 -9.09
C LYS A 203 -8.25 10.24 -8.67
N ASP A 204 -7.35 11.01 -9.30
CA ASP A 204 -7.05 12.38 -8.88
C ASP A 204 -8.20 13.32 -9.28
N ASP A 205 -8.82 13.06 -10.43
CA ASP A 205 -10.05 13.74 -10.86
C ASP A 205 -11.21 13.49 -9.88
N LEU A 206 -11.41 12.23 -9.46
CA LEU A 206 -12.48 11.86 -8.52
C LEU A 206 -12.28 12.50 -7.13
N GLU A 207 -11.03 12.54 -6.65
CA GLU A 207 -10.66 13.20 -5.41
C GLU A 207 -10.93 14.71 -5.47
N SER A 208 -10.57 15.34 -6.59
CA SER A 208 -10.80 16.78 -6.83
C SER A 208 -12.29 17.16 -6.85
N LEU A 209 -13.15 16.24 -7.28
CA LEU A 209 -14.60 16.44 -7.32
C LEU A 209 -15.31 16.02 -6.02
N GLY A 210 -14.57 15.49 -5.03
CA GLY A 210 -15.15 15.00 -3.78
C GLY A 210 -16.12 13.83 -3.97
N LEU A 211 -15.96 13.05 -5.05
CA LEU A 211 -16.84 11.93 -5.34
C LEU A 211 -16.51 10.73 -4.47
N MET A 212 -17.55 9.98 -4.07
CA MET A 212 -17.37 8.79 -3.25
C MET A 212 -16.69 7.68 -4.07
N LYS A 213 -15.51 7.29 -3.61
CA LYS A 213 -14.68 6.22 -4.16
C LYS A 213 -14.76 4.98 -3.29
N VAL A 214 -14.98 3.81 -3.89
CA VAL A 214 -14.90 2.50 -3.23
C VAL A 214 -13.88 1.62 -3.95
N ASP A 215 -12.85 1.16 -3.25
CA ASP A 215 -11.85 0.25 -3.81
C ASP A 215 -12.20 -1.22 -3.52
N VAL A 216 -12.64 -1.93 -4.56
CA VAL A 216 -12.91 -3.37 -4.58
C VAL A 216 -11.67 -4.08 -5.11
N LEU A 217 -10.80 -4.49 -4.20
CA LEU A 217 -9.49 -4.99 -4.56
C LEU A 217 -9.46 -6.51 -4.64
N ALA A 218 -8.48 -7.05 -5.34
CA ALA A 218 -8.29 -8.49 -5.49
C ALA A 218 -7.02 -8.93 -4.78
N LEU A 219 -7.14 -9.89 -3.87
CA LEU A 219 -6.01 -10.55 -3.24
C LEU A 219 -6.05 -12.06 -3.53
N GLY A 220 -5.05 -12.54 -4.27
CA GLY A 220 -4.93 -13.95 -4.65
C GLY A 220 -4.81 -14.89 -3.44
N MET A 221 -4.19 -14.43 -2.36
CA MET A 221 -4.02 -15.24 -1.16
C MET A 221 -5.32 -15.53 -0.43
N LEU A 222 -6.34 -14.66 -0.50
CA LEU A 222 -7.66 -14.98 0.03
C LEU A 222 -8.28 -16.16 -0.72
N THR A 223 -8.11 -16.23 -2.04
CA THR A 223 -8.55 -17.39 -2.82
C THR A 223 -7.77 -18.65 -2.46
N ALA A 224 -6.44 -18.54 -2.26
CA ALA A 224 -5.62 -19.67 -1.84
C ALA A 224 -6.07 -20.22 -0.47
N ILE A 225 -6.30 -19.33 0.50
CA ILE A 225 -6.81 -19.68 1.84
C ILE A 225 -8.17 -20.37 1.74
N ARG A 226 -9.14 -19.81 0.99
CA ARG A 226 -10.44 -20.46 0.81
C ARG A 226 -10.30 -21.88 0.26
N LYS A 227 -9.45 -22.08 -0.75
CA LYS A 227 -9.23 -23.42 -1.33
C LYS A 227 -8.59 -24.38 -0.33
N ALA A 228 -7.61 -23.92 0.44
CA ALA A 228 -6.98 -24.73 1.48
C ALA A 228 -8.00 -25.15 2.56
N LEU A 229 -8.83 -24.21 3.03
CA LEU A 229 -9.91 -24.49 3.98
C LEU A 229 -10.92 -25.50 3.43
N ALA A 230 -11.27 -25.40 2.15
CA ALA A 230 -12.16 -26.36 1.50
C ALA A 230 -11.58 -27.78 1.45
N LEU A 231 -10.29 -27.92 1.13
CA LEU A 231 -9.59 -29.22 1.13
C LEU A 231 -9.53 -29.82 2.53
N VAL A 232 -9.23 -29.00 3.55
CA VAL A 232 -9.22 -29.45 4.95
C VAL A 232 -10.62 -29.88 5.39
N SER A 233 -11.66 -29.15 4.98
CA SER A 233 -13.06 -29.49 5.28
C SER A 233 -13.44 -30.85 4.68
N GLU A 234 -13.05 -31.09 3.42
CA GLU A 234 -13.29 -32.36 2.73
C GLU A 234 -12.60 -33.52 3.46
N GLN A 235 -11.35 -33.34 3.87
CA GLN A 235 -10.60 -34.36 4.61
C GLN A 235 -11.20 -34.64 6.00
N LYS A 236 -11.70 -33.62 6.69
CA LYS A 236 -12.32 -33.77 8.02
C LYS A 236 -13.76 -34.28 7.99
N GLY A 237 -14.45 -34.13 6.85
CA GLY A 237 -15.88 -34.43 6.73
C GLY A 237 -16.80 -33.39 7.39
N GLU A 238 -16.26 -32.26 7.84
CA GLU A 238 -16.99 -31.15 8.45
C GLU A 238 -16.41 -29.79 8.03
N PRO A 239 -17.19 -28.70 8.05
CA PRO A 239 -16.69 -27.39 7.66
C PRO A 239 -15.53 -26.91 8.56
N PHE A 240 -14.39 -26.59 7.95
CA PHE A 240 -13.25 -25.95 8.59
C PHE A 240 -13.07 -24.54 8.03
N ARG A 241 -13.24 -23.54 8.90
CA ARG A 241 -13.29 -22.12 8.58
C ARG A 241 -12.07 -21.40 9.13
N ILE A 242 -11.90 -20.13 8.73
CA ILE A 242 -10.79 -19.30 9.20
C ILE A 242 -10.81 -19.12 10.73
N GLN A 243 -12.00 -19.12 11.34
CA GLN A 243 -12.17 -19.01 12.79
C GLN A 243 -11.71 -20.26 13.55
N ASP A 244 -11.58 -21.39 12.86
CA ASP A 244 -11.17 -22.66 13.46
C ASP A 244 -9.64 -22.82 13.47
N ILE A 245 -8.90 -21.85 12.89
CA ILE A 245 -7.43 -21.82 12.92
C ILE A 245 -6.98 -21.36 14.31
N PRO A 246 -6.12 -22.11 15.01
CA PRO A 246 -5.60 -21.71 16.31
C PRO A 246 -4.76 -20.44 16.19
N GLN A 247 -4.97 -19.52 17.13
CA GLN A 247 -4.10 -18.35 17.28
C GLN A 247 -2.81 -18.74 17.99
N GLU A 248 -1.72 -18.03 17.69
CA GLU A 248 -0.41 -18.21 18.34
C GLU A 248 0.14 -19.66 18.25
N ASP A 249 -0.07 -20.32 17.11
CA ASP A 249 0.36 -21.71 16.89
C ASP A 249 1.91 -21.85 16.89
N PRO A 250 2.51 -22.60 17.85
CA PRO A 250 3.96 -22.74 17.95
C PRO A 250 4.60 -23.42 16.73
N ALA A 251 3.88 -24.33 16.06
CA ALA A 251 4.41 -25.02 14.88
C ALA A 251 4.58 -24.07 13.70
N THR A 252 3.62 -23.16 13.50
CA THR A 252 3.70 -22.08 12.52
C THR A 252 4.92 -21.18 12.79
N TYR A 253 5.15 -20.79 14.04
CA TYR A 253 6.33 -19.99 14.38
C TYR A 253 7.63 -20.77 14.17
N ALA A 254 7.72 -22.03 14.60
CA ALA A 254 8.90 -22.86 14.41
C ALA A 254 9.28 -23.03 12.92
N MET A 255 8.28 -23.21 12.04
CA MET A 255 8.46 -23.23 10.58
C MET A 255 9.05 -21.90 10.08
N LEU A 256 8.45 -20.78 10.49
CA LEU A 256 8.92 -19.44 10.10
C LEU A 256 10.33 -19.16 10.62
N GLN A 257 10.68 -19.55 11.84
CA GLN A 257 12.02 -19.40 12.41
C GLN A 257 13.11 -20.12 11.60
N GLN A 258 12.75 -21.13 10.80
CA GLN A 258 13.68 -21.82 9.89
C GLN A 258 13.79 -21.13 8.52
N GLY A 259 13.02 -20.07 8.28
CA GLY A 259 12.92 -19.40 6.98
C GLY A 259 12.06 -20.15 5.96
N ASP A 260 11.30 -21.17 6.40
CA ASP A 260 10.41 -21.93 5.53
C ASP A 260 9.09 -21.17 5.31
N SER A 261 9.16 -20.12 4.49
CA SER A 261 8.04 -19.20 4.25
C SER A 261 7.67 -19.06 2.78
N ILE A 262 8.13 -19.97 1.92
CA ILE A 262 7.73 -19.98 0.51
C ILE A 262 6.21 -20.20 0.41
N GLY A 263 5.50 -19.27 -0.23
CA GLY A 263 4.04 -19.29 -0.32
C GLY A 263 3.32 -18.72 0.91
N VAL A 264 4.05 -18.21 1.91
CA VAL A 264 3.47 -17.50 3.06
C VAL A 264 3.43 -16.00 2.75
N PHE A 265 2.21 -15.46 2.71
CA PHE A 265 1.96 -14.08 2.32
C PHE A 265 2.78 -13.06 3.14
N GLN A 266 3.31 -12.04 2.47
CA GLN A 266 4.16 -10.94 3.01
C GLN A 266 5.57 -11.33 3.48
N VAL A 267 5.84 -12.60 3.81
CA VAL A 267 7.14 -13.05 4.36
C VAL A 267 7.91 -14.03 3.46
N GLU A 268 7.54 -14.14 2.19
CA GLU A 268 8.16 -15.04 1.20
C GLU A 268 9.34 -14.44 0.42
N SER A 269 9.56 -13.13 0.48
CA SER A 269 10.65 -12.51 -0.29
C SER A 269 12.02 -12.94 0.24
N ARG A 270 13.06 -12.95 -0.59
CA ARG A 270 14.42 -13.33 -0.13
C ARG A 270 14.91 -12.51 1.07
N ALA A 271 14.56 -11.23 1.15
CA ALA A 271 14.92 -10.40 2.29
C ALA A 271 14.17 -10.82 3.57
N GLN A 272 12.89 -11.18 3.45
CA GLN A 272 12.06 -11.68 4.55
C GLN A 272 12.51 -13.07 5.00
N ILE A 273 12.67 -14.03 4.08
CA ILE A 273 13.18 -15.38 4.36
C ILE A 273 14.50 -15.33 5.15
N ASN A 274 15.43 -14.45 4.76
CA ASN A 274 16.71 -14.31 5.45
C ASN A 274 16.60 -13.61 6.82
N MET A 275 15.54 -12.82 7.03
CA MET A 275 15.31 -12.10 8.28
C MET A 275 14.65 -13.00 9.32
N LEU A 276 13.72 -13.87 8.92
CA LEU A 276 12.96 -14.73 9.83
C LEU A 276 13.82 -15.52 10.83
N PRO A 277 14.91 -16.25 10.44
CA PRO A 277 15.78 -16.94 11.40
C PRO A 277 16.56 -16.01 12.33
N ARG A 278 16.75 -14.75 11.92
CA ARG A 278 17.40 -13.73 12.73
C ARG A 278 16.42 -13.09 13.70
N LEU A 279 15.19 -12.82 13.27
CA LEU A 279 14.14 -12.23 14.11
C LEU A 279 13.64 -13.23 15.15
N LYS A 280 13.52 -14.51 14.77
CA LYS A 280 12.88 -15.58 15.52
C LYS A 280 11.49 -15.18 16.05
N PRO A 281 10.47 -15.09 15.18
CA PRO A 281 9.13 -14.72 15.64
C PRO A 281 8.56 -15.80 16.57
N GLU A 282 7.98 -15.38 17.70
CA GLU A 282 7.33 -16.26 18.68
C GLU A 282 5.88 -15.84 18.96
N THR A 283 5.48 -14.67 18.45
CA THR A 283 4.14 -14.10 18.62
C THR A 283 3.62 -13.50 17.32
N TYR A 284 2.31 -13.28 17.20
CA TYR A 284 1.75 -12.54 16.06
C TYR A 284 2.40 -11.16 15.90
N TYR A 285 2.67 -10.47 17.00
CA TYR A 285 3.24 -9.13 16.96
C TYR A 285 4.66 -9.11 16.36
N ASP A 286 5.44 -10.17 16.52
CA ASP A 286 6.73 -10.30 15.85
C ASP A 286 6.59 -10.30 14.32
N LEU A 287 5.53 -10.90 13.78
CA LEU A 287 5.27 -10.88 12.34
C LEU A 287 4.88 -9.47 11.85
N VAL A 288 4.18 -8.70 12.70
CA VAL A 288 3.92 -7.28 12.42
C VAL A 288 5.24 -6.50 12.31
N ILE A 289 6.20 -6.79 13.20
CA ILE A 289 7.54 -6.20 13.14
C ILE A 289 8.32 -6.67 11.92
N GLU A 290 8.30 -7.97 11.60
CA GLU A 290 9.00 -8.56 10.45
C GLU A 290 8.63 -7.84 9.15
N VAL A 291 7.33 -7.69 8.91
CA VAL A 291 6.80 -7.02 7.71
C VAL A 291 7.12 -5.52 7.69
N ALA A 292 7.23 -4.89 8.86
CA ALA A 292 7.52 -3.46 8.98
C ALA A 292 9.01 -3.13 8.82
N ILE A 293 9.89 -3.94 9.41
CA ILE A 293 11.33 -3.66 9.53
C ILE A 293 12.10 -4.01 8.25
N VAL A 294 11.65 -4.99 7.47
CA VAL A 294 12.24 -5.36 6.18
C VAL A 294 11.72 -4.45 5.06
N ARG A 295 11.99 -3.15 5.21
CA ARG A 295 11.62 -2.10 4.25
C ARG A 295 12.79 -1.14 4.02
N PRO A 296 12.86 -0.45 2.87
CA PRO A 296 13.98 0.44 2.56
C PRO A 296 14.23 1.53 3.62
N GLY A 297 13.17 2.10 4.20
CA GLY A 297 13.27 3.13 5.23
C GLY A 297 14.00 2.65 6.49
N PRO A 298 13.46 1.63 7.21
CA PRO A 298 14.13 1.07 8.39
C PRO A 298 15.53 0.51 8.13
N ILE A 299 15.77 -0.08 6.95
CA ILE A 299 17.11 -0.57 6.57
C ILE A 299 18.09 0.60 6.41
N GLN A 300 17.68 1.69 5.76
CA GLN A 300 18.52 2.89 5.59
C GLN A 300 18.70 3.67 6.90
N GLY A 301 17.71 3.61 7.80
CA GLY A 301 17.73 4.23 9.12
C GLY A 301 18.44 3.41 10.20
N ASP A 302 19.15 2.34 9.84
CA ASP A 302 19.86 1.43 10.75
C ASP A 302 19.00 0.92 11.93
N MET A 303 17.69 0.69 11.69
CA MET A 303 16.75 0.28 12.73
C MET A 303 16.78 -1.24 12.98
N VAL A 304 17.21 -2.03 12.00
CA VAL A 304 17.19 -3.49 12.02
C VAL A 304 18.11 -4.06 13.11
N HIS A 305 19.35 -3.58 13.14
CA HIS A 305 20.37 -4.12 14.04
C HIS A 305 20.10 -3.84 15.52
N PRO A 306 19.76 -2.60 15.94
CA PRO A 306 19.40 -2.31 17.33
C PRO A 306 18.21 -3.14 17.80
N TYR A 307 17.17 -3.26 16.98
CA TYR A 307 15.98 -4.05 17.34
C TYR A 307 16.34 -5.52 17.60
N LEU A 308 17.09 -6.15 16.69
CA LEU A 308 17.51 -7.55 16.83
C LEU A 308 18.39 -7.78 18.06
N ARG A 309 19.37 -6.89 18.33
CA ARG A 309 20.24 -7.03 19.51
C ARG A 309 19.43 -6.97 20.79
N ARG A 310 18.49 -6.02 20.88
CA ARG A 310 17.62 -5.87 22.05
C ARG A 310 16.67 -7.04 22.21
N LYS A 311 16.09 -7.53 21.10
CA LYS A 311 15.21 -8.71 21.11
C LYS A 311 15.93 -9.96 21.64
N HIS A 312 17.20 -10.13 21.29
CA HIS A 312 18.03 -11.25 21.76
C HIS A 312 18.73 -11.00 23.10
N GLY A 313 18.43 -9.89 23.79
CA GLY A 313 19.05 -9.54 25.07
C GLY A 313 20.55 -9.20 24.98
N LEU A 314 21.07 -8.92 23.78
CA LEU A 314 22.47 -8.56 23.54
C LEU A 314 22.74 -7.07 23.81
N GLU A 315 21.69 -6.26 23.88
CA GLU A 315 21.73 -4.83 24.18
C GLU A 315 20.57 -4.51 25.13
N PRO A 316 20.79 -3.84 26.28
CA PRO A 316 19.69 -3.44 27.15
C PRO A 316 18.83 -2.38 26.46
N VAL A 317 17.54 -2.39 26.72
CA VAL A 317 16.63 -1.34 26.23
C VAL A 317 16.63 -0.20 27.24
N ASP A 318 16.95 1.00 26.77
CA ASP A 318 16.92 2.22 27.56
C ASP A 318 15.91 3.23 26.98
N TYR A 319 15.26 3.98 27.86
CA TYR A 319 14.25 4.97 27.49
C TYR A 319 14.53 6.28 28.24
N PRO A 320 14.51 7.44 27.54
CA PRO A 320 14.73 8.73 28.20
C PRO A 320 13.75 9.07 29.33
N ASN A 321 12.49 8.62 29.22
CA ASN A 321 11.46 8.77 30.25
C ASN A 321 10.30 7.79 30.02
N ASP A 322 9.41 7.67 31.00
CA ASP A 322 8.24 6.78 30.95
C ASP A 322 7.29 7.09 29.79
N ALA A 323 7.19 8.36 29.41
CA ALA A 323 6.29 8.77 28.34
C ALA A 323 6.81 8.27 26.97
N VAL A 324 8.12 8.32 26.72
CA VAL A 324 8.76 7.71 25.55
C VAL A 324 8.70 6.19 25.61
N ARG A 325 8.85 5.60 26.81
CA ARG A 325 8.70 4.15 27.03
C ARG A 325 7.34 3.66 26.57
N GLN A 326 6.24 4.31 26.96
CA GLN A 326 4.88 3.93 26.55
C GLN A 326 4.72 3.83 25.02
N VAL A 327 5.45 4.65 24.25
CA VAL A 327 5.38 4.65 22.78
C VAL A 327 6.24 3.55 22.14
N LEU A 328 7.41 3.27 22.72
CA LEU A 328 8.45 2.43 22.10
C LEU A 328 8.67 1.07 22.78
N GLU A 329 7.97 0.77 23.88
CA GLU A 329 8.17 -0.46 24.64
C GLU A 329 7.98 -1.70 23.77
N ARG A 330 6.87 -1.73 23.00
CA ARG A 330 6.55 -2.84 22.10
C ARG A 330 7.57 -3.02 20.98
N THR A 331 8.34 -1.99 20.63
CA THR A 331 9.38 -2.05 19.60
C THR A 331 10.78 -1.95 20.18
N LEU A 332 10.93 -2.25 21.48
CA LEU A 332 12.23 -2.31 22.17
C LEU A 332 13.04 -1.02 21.99
N GLY A 333 12.38 0.14 22.10
CA GLY A 333 13.05 1.45 22.00
C GLY A 333 13.42 1.87 20.57
N VAL A 334 12.94 1.16 19.54
CA VAL A 334 13.22 1.48 18.13
C VAL A 334 11.95 1.99 17.44
N PRO A 335 11.91 3.20 16.86
CA PRO A 335 10.72 3.74 16.20
C PRO A 335 10.54 3.12 14.80
N ILE A 336 9.89 1.96 14.74
CA ILE A 336 9.69 1.18 13.50
C ILE A 336 8.47 1.68 12.70
N PHE A 337 7.42 2.10 13.40
CA PHE A 337 6.17 2.52 12.79
C PHE A 337 6.08 4.05 12.65
N GLN A 338 5.39 4.52 11.62
CA GLN A 338 5.15 5.96 11.42
C GLN A 338 4.35 6.54 12.60
N GLU A 339 3.40 5.79 13.12
CA GLU A 339 2.59 6.16 14.27
C GLU A 339 3.42 6.43 15.52
N GLN A 340 4.50 5.68 15.71
CA GLN A 340 5.42 5.90 16.82
C GLN A 340 6.17 7.22 16.66
N VAL A 341 6.60 7.57 15.44
CA VAL A 341 7.26 8.86 15.17
C VAL A 341 6.33 10.02 15.50
N ILE A 342 5.05 9.91 15.14
CA ILE A 342 4.01 10.92 15.44
C ILE A 342 3.79 11.01 16.95
N LYS A 343 3.54 9.89 17.63
CA LYS A 343 3.37 9.86 19.09
C LYS A 343 4.59 10.39 19.82
N LEU A 344 5.81 10.09 19.35
CA LEU A 344 7.04 10.64 19.90
C LEU A 344 7.09 12.16 19.76
N ALA A 345 6.71 12.74 18.63
CA ALA A 345 6.66 14.20 18.49
C ALA A 345 5.66 14.84 19.47
N MET A 346 4.53 14.18 19.72
CA MET A 346 3.54 14.66 20.70
C MET A 346 4.07 14.57 22.14
N VAL A 347 4.63 13.42 22.51
CA VAL A 347 5.05 13.13 23.88
C VAL A 347 6.37 13.81 24.23
N ALA A 348 7.38 13.70 23.35
CA ALA A 348 8.71 14.24 23.59
C ALA A 348 8.81 15.73 23.26
N ALA A 349 8.03 16.25 22.29
CA ALA A 349 8.13 17.65 21.87
C ALA A 349 6.85 18.48 22.05
N GLY A 350 5.75 17.89 22.53
CA GLY A 350 4.52 18.62 22.82
C GLY A 350 3.68 19.01 21.61
N PHE A 351 3.86 18.32 20.49
CA PHE A 351 3.05 18.60 19.31
C PHE A 351 1.58 18.25 19.61
N SER A 352 0.67 19.09 19.12
CA SER A 352 -0.74 18.70 19.02
C SER A 352 -0.91 17.61 17.96
N ALA A 353 -2.06 16.91 17.98
CA ALA A 353 -2.36 15.87 17.01
C ALA A 353 -2.31 16.38 15.56
N GLY A 354 -2.85 17.57 15.30
CA GLY A 354 -2.79 18.20 13.98
C GLY A 354 -1.37 18.52 13.52
N GLU A 355 -0.53 19.05 14.40
CA GLU A 355 0.88 19.37 14.09
C GLU A 355 1.71 18.12 13.82
N ALA A 356 1.46 17.03 14.57
CA ALA A 356 2.16 15.77 14.39
C ALA A 356 1.82 15.11 13.04
N ASP A 357 0.57 15.24 12.56
CA ASP A 357 0.20 14.82 11.20
C ASP A 357 0.83 15.71 10.12
N GLN A 358 0.90 17.03 10.33
CA GLN A 358 1.61 17.93 9.40
C GLN A 358 3.09 17.55 9.25
N LEU A 359 3.77 17.27 10.37
CA LEU A 359 5.15 16.76 10.36
C LEU A 359 5.26 15.46 9.54
N ARG A 360 4.34 14.51 9.74
CA ARG A 360 4.31 13.25 8.97
C ARG A 360 4.19 13.50 7.47
N ARG A 361 3.31 14.40 7.03
CA ARG A 361 3.14 14.73 5.60
C ARG A 361 4.40 15.36 5.03
N ALA A 362 5.01 16.30 5.75
CA ALA A 362 6.26 16.91 5.35
C ALA A 362 7.38 15.86 5.19
N MET A 363 7.45 14.89 6.09
CA MET A 363 8.39 13.76 5.96
C MET A 363 8.10 12.88 4.74
N ALA A 364 6.83 12.63 4.42
CA ALA A 364 6.44 11.84 3.25
C ALA A 364 6.73 12.58 1.92
N ALA A 365 6.52 13.90 1.88
CA ALA A 365 6.72 14.75 0.71
C ALA A 365 8.17 15.22 0.51
N TRP A 366 9.07 14.89 1.43
CA TRP A 366 10.45 15.41 1.42
C TRP A 366 11.21 15.08 0.12
N LYS A 367 10.96 13.92 -0.49
CA LYS A 367 11.58 13.55 -1.78
C LYS A 367 11.07 14.35 -2.98
N SER A 368 9.96 15.05 -2.84
CA SER A 368 9.23 15.71 -3.92
C SER A 368 8.87 17.15 -3.55
N HIS A 369 9.79 17.92 -2.96
CA HIS A 369 9.70 19.36 -2.61
C HIS A 369 9.24 19.72 -1.18
N GLY A 370 9.17 18.77 -0.23
CA GLY A 370 8.81 19.07 1.17
C GLY A 370 9.91 19.78 1.97
N ASP A 371 9.52 20.76 2.81
CA ASP A 371 10.40 21.44 3.78
C ASP A 371 10.10 20.99 5.22
N LEU A 372 11.14 20.51 5.92
CA LEU A 372 11.07 20.05 7.31
C LEU A 372 11.58 21.10 8.31
N THR A 373 12.17 22.19 7.82
CA THR A 373 12.80 23.23 8.64
C THR A 373 11.83 23.82 9.69
N PRO A 374 10.56 24.14 9.35
CA PRO A 374 9.62 24.70 10.33
C PRO A 374 9.32 23.78 11.51
N PHE A 375 9.36 22.47 11.29
CA PHE A 375 9.09 21.48 12.34
C PHE A 375 10.32 21.18 13.17
N ARG A 376 11.52 21.26 12.59
CA ARG A 376 12.79 20.98 13.28
C ARG A 376 12.98 21.87 14.51
N ASP A 377 12.84 23.17 14.36
CA ASP A 377 13.11 24.11 15.45
C ASP A 377 12.08 23.97 16.56
N LYS A 378 10.82 23.74 16.19
CA LYS A 378 9.75 23.46 17.14
C LYS A 378 9.97 22.14 17.88
N LEU A 379 10.39 21.09 17.18
CA LEU A 379 10.68 19.78 17.76
C LEU A 379 11.81 19.90 18.80
N ILE A 380 12.94 20.53 18.43
CA ILE A 380 14.09 20.71 19.32
C ILE A 380 13.70 21.56 20.54
N LYS A 381 13.00 22.68 20.33
CA LYS A 381 12.55 23.55 21.42
C LYS A 381 11.62 22.78 22.37
N GLY A 382 10.63 22.07 21.82
CA GLY A 382 9.67 21.30 22.60
C GLY A 382 10.31 20.14 23.37
N MET A 383 11.32 19.49 22.80
CA MET A 383 12.13 18.45 23.45
C MET A 383 12.95 19.01 24.62
N ARG A 384 13.62 20.14 24.42
CA ARG A 384 14.40 20.82 25.47
C ARG A 384 13.52 21.29 26.63
N GLU A 385 12.37 21.88 26.33
CA GLU A 385 11.39 22.30 27.34
C GLU A 385 10.87 21.10 28.18
N ARG A 386 10.95 19.88 27.64
CA ARG A 386 10.54 18.63 28.30
C ARG A 386 11.70 17.82 28.88
N GLY A 387 12.90 18.41 28.96
CA GLY A 387 14.04 17.82 29.63
C GLY A 387 14.85 16.83 28.78
N HIS A 388 14.67 16.81 27.47
CA HIS A 388 15.54 16.07 26.55
C HIS A 388 16.74 16.94 26.13
N SER A 389 17.95 16.36 26.19
CA SER A 389 19.23 17.05 25.94
C SER A 389 19.51 17.32 24.47
#